data_AF-A0A663FGL2-F1
#
_entry.id   AF-A0A663FGL2-F1
#
_cell.length_a   1.000
_cell.length_b   1.000
_cell.length_c   1.000
_cell.angle_alpha   90.00
_cell.angle_beta   90.00
_cell.angle_gamma   90.00
#
_symmetry.space_group_name_H-M   'P 1'
#
loop_
_entity.id
_entity.type
_entity.pdbx_description
1 polymer ?
#
loop_
_entity_poly.entity_id
_entity_poly.type
_entity_poly.pdbx_seq_one_letter_code
_entity_poly.pdbx_strand_id
1 'polypeptide(L)'
;MVVTDTNGEQPLSAMVSMVTKGCPGEVTCLDEARHGFETGDFVTFTEVEGMEELNSCGPVEIRVLGPYTFSIGDTSGFGDYMPKHIRFKRLREALVEPELMITDFGKAERPPIMHWGWQALHRFIRQHGRPPRPRHQGDAAEVVALTREVAPGAELDEELLRELAFQATGDLAPVNAFIGGLAAQEVMKAVSGKFTPITQWLYFDALECLPEENKETVLTEEQCRPRNSRYDGQIAVFGAELQAKLGAQKYFVVGAGAIGCELLKNFAMVGLGCGPEGCITVTDMDTIEKSNLNRQFLFRPWDVTKLKSERAAAAVREMNPALRVSSRPDRVGPDTERVYDDDFFEALDGVANALDNVDARLYMDRRCVYYRKPLLESGTLGTKGNVQVVIPFLSESYSSSQDPPEKAIPICTLKNFPNAIEHTLQWARDEFEGLFKQPAENVNQYLTDPKFVERTLRLAGTQPLEVLEAVQRSLVSERPRAWPDCVAWACRHWHRQYSNNIRQLLHNFPPGQVGDTGGGGPGVPWSGLGPLGCIGTPGEGGGGSGPWGVDQAGGGITPLLTLITLIDPFPPL
;
A
#
# COMPACT_ATOMS: atom_id res chain seq x y z
N MET A 1 11.25 -17.17 18.37
CA MET A 1 11.29 -16.86 16.92
C MET A 1 12.37 -15.81 16.72
N VAL A 2 13.18 -15.95 15.67
CA VAL A 2 14.10 -14.89 15.25
C VAL A 2 13.33 -14.03 14.26
N VAL A 3 13.21 -12.73 14.55
CA VAL A 3 12.60 -11.76 13.64
C VAL A 3 13.72 -10.92 13.08
N THR A 4 13.83 -10.89 11.76
CA THR A 4 14.94 -10.25 11.05
C THR A 4 14.57 -8.86 10.55
N ASP A 5 13.28 -8.65 10.31
CA ASP A 5 12.66 -7.38 9.97
C ASP A 5 11.43 -7.22 10.85
N THR A 6 11.35 -6.17 11.65
CA THR A 6 10.27 -5.96 12.62
C THR A 6 9.10 -5.14 12.08
N ASN A 7 9.31 -4.30 11.05
CA ASN A 7 8.34 -3.29 10.63
C ASN A 7 7.99 -3.35 9.14
N GLY A 8 8.83 -3.94 8.29
CA GLY A 8 8.61 -3.99 6.85
C GLY A 8 8.89 -2.70 6.11
N GLU A 9 9.33 -1.66 6.80
CA GLU A 9 9.68 -0.39 6.19
C GLU A 9 11.02 -0.53 5.49
N GLN A 10 11.17 0.17 4.37
CA GLN A 10 12.48 0.23 3.73
C GLN A 10 13.47 0.93 4.67
N PRO A 11 14.72 0.47 4.71
CA PRO A 11 15.69 1.12 5.57
C PRO A 11 15.87 2.60 5.20
N LEU A 12 15.72 3.47 6.20
CA LEU A 12 15.83 4.92 6.02
C LEU A 12 17.25 5.32 5.64
N SER A 13 17.38 6.36 4.82
CA SER A 13 18.67 6.96 4.47
C SER A 13 18.67 8.46 4.71
N ALA A 14 19.78 8.98 5.24
CA ALA A 14 19.97 10.41 5.50
C ALA A 14 21.39 10.84 5.11
N MET A 15 21.52 12.06 4.57
CA MET A 15 22.83 12.61 4.24
C MET A 15 23.45 13.33 5.44
N VAL A 16 24.72 13.05 5.73
CA VAL A 16 25.44 13.67 6.85
C VAL A 16 25.93 15.05 6.48
N SER A 17 25.69 16.03 7.36
CA SER A 17 26.29 17.35 7.32
C SER A 17 27.57 17.42 8.16
N MET A 18 27.50 16.97 9.41
CA MET A 18 28.62 17.05 10.35
C MET A 18 28.60 15.89 11.35
N VAL A 19 29.79 15.43 11.75
CA VAL A 19 29.98 14.52 12.88
C VAL A 19 30.93 15.15 13.89
N THR A 20 30.52 15.26 15.15
CA THR A 20 31.36 15.79 16.22
C THR A 20 32.25 14.70 16.80
N LYS A 21 33.48 15.08 17.17
CA LYS A 21 34.40 14.20 17.90
C LYS A 21 34.10 14.31 19.41
N GLY A 22 33.25 13.43 19.93
CA GLY A 22 32.78 13.44 21.32
C GLY A 22 32.46 12.05 21.86
N CYS A 23 32.13 11.96 23.15
CA CYS A 23 31.58 10.76 23.79
C CYS A 23 30.33 11.17 24.61
N PRO A 24 29.12 11.00 24.06
CA PRO A 24 28.82 10.43 22.74
C PRO A 24 29.16 11.39 21.58
N GLY A 25 29.43 10.85 20.39
CA GLY A 25 29.61 11.64 19.17
C GLY A 25 28.25 12.05 18.60
N GLU A 26 28.11 13.27 18.10
CA GLU A 26 26.84 13.78 17.57
C GLU A 26 26.89 13.89 16.04
N VAL A 27 25.90 13.31 15.38
CA VAL A 27 25.72 13.36 13.93
C VAL A 27 24.61 14.36 13.62
N THR A 28 24.90 15.29 12.72
CA THR A 28 23.94 16.26 12.18
C THR A 28 23.69 15.94 10.72
N CYS A 29 22.41 15.76 10.35
CA CYS A 29 21.97 15.53 8.98
C CYS A 29 21.79 16.86 8.22
N LEU A 30 21.79 16.81 6.89
CA LEU A 30 21.50 17.98 6.05
C LEU A 30 20.08 18.56 6.30
N ASP A 31 19.97 19.88 6.34
CA ASP A 31 18.77 20.62 6.79
C ASP A 31 17.51 20.37 5.95
N GLU A 32 17.64 19.89 4.71
CA GLU A 32 16.53 19.73 3.78
C GLU A 32 15.67 18.47 4.04
N ALA A 33 16.17 17.49 4.81
CA ALA A 33 15.44 16.27 5.11
C ALA A 33 15.64 15.80 6.57
N ARG A 34 14.53 15.56 7.28
CA ARG A 34 14.57 14.90 8.59
C ARG A 34 15.07 13.46 8.41
N HIS A 35 15.88 12.98 9.35
CA HIS A 35 16.43 11.62 9.25
C HIS A 35 15.40 10.51 9.47
N GLY A 36 14.33 10.77 10.24
CA GLY A 36 13.23 9.83 10.47
C GLY A 36 13.56 8.63 11.38
N PHE A 37 14.81 8.45 11.79
CA PHE A 37 15.21 7.40 12.76
C PHE A 37 14.57 7.54 14.15
N GLU A 38 14.55 6.43 14.90
CA GLU A 38 14.11 6.32 16.30
C GLU A 38 15.28 5.97 17.24
N THR A 39 15.11 6.22 18.55
CA THR A 39 16.13 5.84 19.54
C THR A 39 16.17 4.33 19.73
N GLY A 40 17.36 3.73 19.61
CA GLY A 40 17.57 2.29 19.62
C GLY A 40 17.69 1.66 18.22
N ASP A 41 17.57 2.46 17.16
CA ASP A 41 17.90 2.04 15.80
C ASP A 41 19.42 1.82 15.64
N PHE A 42 19.79 1.03 14.63
CA PHE A 42 21.18 0.79 14.26
C PHE A 42 21.47 1.32 12.86
N VAL A 43 22.51 2.15 12.72
CA VAL A 43 22.88 2.77 11.44
C VAL A 43 24.27 2.35 10.99
N THR A 44 24.51 2.42 9.68
CA THR A 44 25.86 2.31 9.10
C THR A 44 26.19 3.56 8.31
N PHE A 45 27.48 3.88 8.23
CA PHE A 45 27.98 5.05 7.55
C PHE A 45 28.73 4.66 6.29
N THR A 46 28.58 5.45 5.24
CA THR A 46 29.37 5.34 4.01
C THR A 46 29.75 6.73 3.53
N GLU A 47 30.91 6.84 2.87
CA GLU A 47 31.40 8.09 2.28
C GLU A 47 31.64 9.26 3.28
N VAL A 48 31.88 8.98 4.56
CA VAL A 48 32.25 9.98 5.58
C VAL A 48 33.72 10.38 5.44
N GLU A 49 33.98 11.65 5.16
CA GLU A 49 35.34 12.21 5.09
C GLU A 49 35.76 12.83 6.44
N GLY A 50 37.05 12.72 6.77
CA GLY A 50 37.62 13.23 8.03
C GLY A 50 37.40 12.34 9.27
N MET A 51 36.53 11.33 9.16
CA MET A 51 36.34 10.25 10.14
C MET A 51 36.08 8.92 9.40
N GLU A 52 37.03 8.53 8.55
CA GLU A 52 36.92 7.41 7.60
C GLU A 52 36.66 6.06 8.29
N GLU A 53 37.04 5.92 9.56
CA GLU A 53 36.81 4.71 10.35
C GLU A 53 35.32 4.38 10.49
N LEU A 54 34.43 5.40 10.43
CA LEU A 54 32.98 5.18 10.43
C LEU A 54 32.51 4.46 9.16
N ASN A 55 33.19 4.62 8.02
CA ASN A 55 32.79 3.97 6.76
C ASN A 55 32.94 2.45 6.77
N SER A 56 33.77 1.95 7.68
CA SER A 56 34.04 0.53 7.85
C SER A 56 33.51 -0.01 9.18
N CYS A 57 32.80 0.82 9.95
CA CYS A 57 32.22 0.39 11.21
C CYS A 57 30.99 -0.48 10.97
N GLY A 58 30.83 -1.52 11.79
CA GLY A 58 29.59 -2.28 11.83
C GLY A 58 28.42 -1.42 12.33
N PRO A 59 27.20 -1.96 12.36
CA PRO A 59 26.02 -1.21 12.78
C PRO A 59 26.19 -0.55 14.16
N VAL A 60 25.89 0.73 14.26
CA VAL A 60 26.03 1.54 15.49
C VAL A 60 24.66 1.92 16.03
N GLU A 61 24.41 1.64 17.30
CA GLU A 61 23.17 2.07 17.98
C GLU A 61 23.13 3.59 18.12
N ILE A 62 21.96 4.18 17.83
CA ILE A 62 21.75 5.63 17.88
C ILE A 62 20.76 6.05 18.96
N ARG A 63 20.96 7.27 19.47
CA ARG A 63 20.00 7.98 20.31
C ARG A 63 19.60 9.29 19.65
N VAL A 64 18.32 9.44 19.36
CA VAL A 64 17.79 10.63 18.67
C VAL A 64 17.82 11.83 19.62
N LEU A 65 18.44 12.92 19.18
CA LEU A 65 18.55 14.19 19.93
C LEU A 65 17.56 15.24 19.41
N GLY A 66 17.19 15.15 18.13
CA GLY A 66 16.23 16.02 17.47
C GLY A 66 15.86 15.48 16.09
N PRO A 67 15.10 16.22 15.26
CA PRO A 67 14.68 15.75 13.93
C PRO A 67 15.81 15.73 12.89
N TYR A 68 16.95 16.36 13.18
CA TYR A 68 18.12 16.46 12.30
C TYR A 68 19.40 15.96 12.97
N THR A 69 19.32 15.51 14.23
CA THR A 69 20.51 15.18 15.03
C THR A 69 20.29 13.93 15.87
N PHE A 70 21.30 13.08 15.92
CA PHE A 70 21.34 11.89 16.77
C PHE A 70 22.76 11.65 17.26
N SER A 71 22.91 10.96 18.37
CA SER A 71 24.22 10.61 18.92
C SER A 71 24.54 9.13 18.69
N ILE A 72 25.83 8.85 18.47
CA ILE A 72 26.44 7.51 18.43
C ILE A 72 27.31 7.29 19.68
N GLY A 73 27.41 6.05 20.14
CA GLY A 73 28.20 5.67 21.33
C GLY A 73 29.73 5.84 21.20
N ASP A 74 30.51 5.33 22.16
CA ASP A 74 31.99 5.34 22.13
C ASP A 74 32.53 4.34 21.08
N THR A 75 33.19 4.84 20.03
CA THR A 75 33.57 4.09 18.82
C THR A 75 34.84 3.24 18.93
N SER A 76 35.34 2.98 20.14
CA SER A 76 36.68 2.40 20.36
C SER A 76 36.75 0.87 20.52
N GLY A 77 35.64 0.12 20.41
CA GLY A 77 35.67 -1.34 20.58
C GLY A 77 34.39 -2.10 20.20
N PHE A 78 33.89 -1.91 18.98
CA PHE A 78 32.60 -2.46 18.56
C PHE A 78 32.57 -3.98 18.33
N GLY A 79 31.44 -4.61 18.70
CA GLY A 79 31.12 -6.03 18.54
C GLY A 79 29.89 -6.27 17.64
N ASP A 80 29.53 -7.54 17.46
CA ASP A 80 28.54 -8.00 16.47
C ASP A 80 27.07 -7.66 16.78
N TYR A 81 26.30 -7.41 15.71
CA TYR A 81 24.85 -7.17 15.69
C TYR A 81 24.03 -8.36 16.24
N MET A 82 23.03 -8.08 17.08
CA MET A 82 22.12 -9.10 17.63
C MET A 82 20.70 -8.97 17.06
N PRO A 83 20.17 -10.00 16.38
CA PRO A 83 18.77 -10.01 15.96
C PRO A 83 17.81 -10.03 17.15
N LYS A 84 16.64 -9.42 17.00
CA LYS A 84 15.63 -9.37 18.06
C LYS A 84 14.99 -10.75 18.25
N HIS A 85 15.24 -11.37 19.40
CA HIS A 85 14.62 -12.62 19.77
C HIS A 85 13.26 -12.39 20.44
N ILE A 86 12.17 -12.80 19.77
CA ILE A 86 10.83 -12.81 20.38
C ILE A 86 10.59 -14.19 20.99
N ARG A 87 10.27 -14.21 22.30
CA ARG A 87 9.96 -15.43 23.06
C ARG A 87 8.45 -15.55 23.23
N PHE A 88 7.90 -16.70 22.87
CA PHE A 88 6.47 -17.01 22.99
C PHE A 88 6.27 -17.94 24.18
N LYS A 89 5.34 -17.62 25.08
CA LYS A 89 4.86 -18.56 26.11
C LYS A 89 4.17 -19.75 25.43
N ARG A 90 4.16 -20.91 26.09
CA ARG A 90 3.35 -22.05 25.63
C ARG A 90 1.87 -21.74 25.82
N LEU A 91 0.99 -22.31 24.98
CA LEU A 91 -0.46 -22.06 25.06
C LEU A 91 -1.03 -22.24 26.48
N ARG A 92 -0.59 -23.27 27.22
CA ARG A 92 -1.05 -23.53 28.60
C ARG A 92 -0.68 -22.41 29.58
N GLU A 93 0.48 -21.80 29.40
CA GLU A 93 0.98 -20.68 30.23
C GLU A 93 0.30 -19.38 29.80
N ALA A 94 0.20 -19.16 28.48
CA ALA A 94 -0.42 -17.99 27.87
C ALA A 94 -1.94 -17.91 28.11
N LEU A 95 -2.61 -19.02 28.44
CA LEU A 95 -4.02 -19.06 28.85
C LEU A 95 -4.25 -18.56 30.28
N VAL A 96 -3.23 -18.59 31.13
CA VAL A 96 -3.31 -18.13 32.52
C VAL A 96 -2.82 -16.68 32.63
N GLU A 97 -1.74 -16.36 31.91
CA GLU A 97 -1.14 -15.02 31.88
C GLU A 97 -1.04 -14.51 30.44
N PRO A 98 -2.14 -14.04 29.85
CA PRO A 98 -2.18 -13.63 28.45
C PRO A 98 -1.45 -12.31 28.20
N GLU A 99 -0.71 -12.24 27.11
CA GLU A 99 -0.24 -10.99 26.49
C GLU A 99 -1.24 -10.60 25.40
N LEU A 100 -1.93 -9.47 25.60
CA LEU A 100 -3.09 -9.05 24.81
C LEU A 100 -2.69 -7.91 23.86
N MET A 101 -2.88 -8.13 22.57
CA MET A 101 -2.81 -7.09 21.54
C MET A 101 -4.15 -6.35 21.45
N ILE A 102 -4.10 -5.03 21.55
CA ILE A 102 -5.28 -4.17 21.42
C ILE A 102 -5.56 -3.91 19.95
N THR A 103 -6.77 -4.26 19.50
CA THR A 103 -7.25 -4.03 18.13
C THR A 103 -7.98 -2.70 17.98
N ASP A 104 -8.66 -2.26 19.03
CA ASP A 104 -9.37 -0.98 19.12
C ASP A 104 -9.08 -0.34 20.48
N PHE A 105 -8.40 0.80 20.47
CA PHE A 105 -8.04 1.54 21.68
C PHE A 105 -9.25 2.12 22.42
N GLY A 106 -10.41 2.28 21.76
CA GLY A 106 -11.67 2.65 22.39
C GLY A 106 -12.33 1.50 23.17
N LYS A 107 -11.83 0.27 23.03
CA LYS A 107 -12.35 -0.96 23.64
C LYS A 107 -11.26 -1.73 24.40
N ALA A 108 -10.26 -1.04 24.95
CA ALA A 108 -9.08 -1.66 25.54
C ALA A 108 -9.40 -2.59 26.74
N GLU A 109 -10.57 -2.44 27.36
CA GLU A 109 -11.10 -3.26 28.44
C GLU A 109 -11.71 -4.59 27.98
N ARG A 110 -12.07 -4.74 26.70
CA ARG A 110 -12.75 -5.95 26.19
C ARG A 110 -11.85 -7.19 26.05
N PRO A 111 -10.60 -7.12 25.56
CA PRO A 111 -9.78 -8.31 25.35
C PRO A 111 -9.60 -9.21 26.58
N PRO A 112 -9.37 -8.69 27.80
CA PRO A 112 -9.33 -9.51 29.02
C PRO A 112 -10.65 -10.26 29.27
N ILE A 113 -11.80 -9.60 29.10
CA ILE A 113 -13.13 -10.19 29.33
C ILE A 113 -13.41 -11.27 28.28
N MET A 114 -13.13 -10.97 27.01
CA MET A 114 -13.25 -11.93 25.91
C MET A 114 -12.36 -13.15 26.12
N HIS A 115 -11.16 -12.97 26.67
CA HIS A 115 -10.25 -14.09 26.96
C HIS A 115 -10.88 -15.12 27.90
N TRP A 116 -11.57 -14.67 28.95
CA TRP A 116 -12.30 -15.56 29.86
C TRP A 116 -13.59 -16.09 29.24
N GLY A 117 -14.32 -15.24 28.49
CA GLY A 117 -15.54 -15.62 27.80
C GLY A 117 -15.34 -16.76 26.80
N TRP A 118 -14.29 -16.74 25.99
CA TRP A 118 -13.95 -17.82 25.05
C TRP A 118 -13.60 -19.14 25.76
N GLN A 119 -12.90 -19.08 26.90
CA GLN A 119 -12.64 -20.27 27.71
C GLN A 119 -13.93 -20.86 28.29
N ALA A 120 -14.82 -20.01 28.79
CA ALA A 120 -16.13 -20.42 29.28
C ALA A 120 -17.01 -21.01 28.16
N LEU A 121 -16.98 -20.42 26.97
CA LEU A 121 -17.68 -20.93 25.79
C LEU A 121 -17.19 -22.34 25.39
N HIS A 122 -15.87 -22.57 25.36
CA HIS A 122 -15.33 -23.90 25.12
C HIS A 122 -15.73 -24.91 26.20
N ARG A 123 -15.86 -24.47 27.46
CA ARG A 123 -16.34 -25.31 28.56
C ARG A 123 -17.82 -25.66 28.40
N PHE A 124 -18.66 -24.69 28.03
CA PHE A 124 -20.07 -24.92 27.71
C PHE A 124 -20.22 -25.96 26.60
N ILE A 125 -19.48 -25.79 25.48
CA ILE A 125 -19.52 -26.72 24.34
C ILE A 125 -19.13 -28.14 24.78
N ARG A 126 -18.13 -28.27 25.65
CA ARG A 126 -17.71 -29.57 26.18
C ARG A 126 -18.78 -30.22 27.07
N GLN A 127 -19.52 -29.43 27.85
CA GLN A 127 -20.56 -29.94 28.76
C GLN A 127 -21.82 -30.35 28.02
N HIS A 128 -22.25 -29.58 27.02
CA HIS A 128 -23.51 -29.81 26.31
C HIS A 128 -23.37 -30.53 24.97
N GLY A 129 -22.16 -30.65 24.42
CA GLY A 129 -21.90 -31.22 23.10
C GLY A 129 -22.39 -30.35 21.93
N ARG A 130 -22.73 -29.08 22.21
CA ARG A 130 -23.19 -28.08 21.22
C ARG A 130 -22.81 -26.66 21.66
N PRO A 131 -22.69 -25.69 20.74
CA PRO A 131 -22.62 -24.28 21.10
C PRO A 131 -23.96 -23.77 21.70
N PRO A 132 -23.93 -22.64 22.42
CA PRO A 132 -25.14 -21.92 22.83
C PRO A 132 -26.06 -21.62 21.63
N ARG A 133 -27.37 -21.71 21.85
CA ARG A 133 -28.36 -21.39 20.81
C ARG A 133 -28.41 -19.88 20.55
N PRO A 134 -28.68 -19.44 19.30
CA PRO A 134 -28.80 -18.03 18.95
C PRO A 134 -29.80 -17.30 19.86
N ARG A 135 -29.37 -16.19 20.49
CA ARG A 135 -30.21 -15.33 21.36
C ARG A 135 -30.92 -16.07 22.52
N HIS A 136 -30.53 -17.30 22.87
CA HIS A 136 -31.19 -18.07 23.93
C HIS A 136 -30.68 -17.64 25.32
N GLN A 137 -31.58 -17.02 26.10
CA GLN A 137 -31.26 -16.41 27.40
C GLN A 137 -30.66 -17.39 28.42
N GLY A 138 -31.18 -18.62 28.49
CA GLY A 138 -30.70 -19.62 29.45
C GLY A 138 -29.29 -20.12 29.15
N ASP A 139 -28.94 -20.25 27.86
CA ASP A 139 -27.61 -20.71 27.45
C ASP A 139 -26.58 -19.59 27.70
N ALA A 140 -26.97 -18.34 27.43
CA ALA A 140 -26.14 -17.17 27.70
C ALA A 140 -25.88 -16.94 29.20
N ALA A 141 -26.90 -17.10 30.04
CA ALA A 141 -26.76 -17.03 31.49
C ALA A 141 -25.78 -18.09 32.03
N GLU A 142 -25.78 -19.29 31.44
CA GLU A 142 -24.85 -20.35 31.80
C GLU A 142 -23.41 -20.02 31.38
N VAL A 143 -23.18 -19.46 30.19
CA VAL A 143 -21.84 -19.01 29.76
C VAL A 143 -21.29 -17.92 30.70
N VAL A 144 -22.12 -16.96 31.12
CA VAL A 144 -21.73 -15.94 32.10
C VAL A 144 -21.34 -16.59 33.45
N ALA A 145 -22.13 -17.55 33.93
CA ALA A 145 -21.83 -18.29 35.15
C ALA A 145 -20.50 -19.07 35.04
N LEU A 146 -20.27 -19.76 33.93
CA LEU A 146 -19.01 -20.47 33.66
C LEU A 146 -17.82 -19.51 33.58
N THR A 147 -18.02 -18.29 33.08
CA THR A 147 -16.95 -17.28 33.02
C THR A 147 -16.50 -16.85 34.42
N ARG A 148 -17.45 -16.66 35.35
CA ARG A 148 -17.14 -16.38 36.75
C ARG A 148 -16.36 -17.52 37.43
N GLU A 149 -16.59 -18.76 37.02
CA GLU A 149 -15.79 -19.90 37.51
C GLU A 149 -14.38 -19.92 36.92
N VAL A 150 -14.22 -19.54 35.65
CA VAL A 150 -12.90 -19.50 34.98
C VAL A 150 -12.02 -18.39 35.55
N ALA A 151 -12.60 -17.23 35.86
CA ALA A 151 -11.89 -16.08 36.40
C ALA A 151 -12.54 -15.56 37.70
N PRO A 152 -12.34 -16.26 38.85
CA PRO A 152 -12.93 -15.86 40.11
C PRO A 152 -12.40 -14.48 40.55
N GLY A 153 -13.33 -13.54 40.79
CA GLY A 153 -12.99 -12.18 41.26
C GLY A 153 -12.56 -11.21 40.16
N ALA A 154 -12.58 -11.60 38.89
CA ALA A 154 -12.43 -10.66 37.78
C ALA A 154 -13.68 -9.77 37.64
N GLU A 155 -13.46 -8.52 37.25
CA GLU A 155 -14.55 -7.64 36.82
C GLU A 155 -15.01 -8.07 35.43
N LEU A 156 -16.30 -8.40 35.30
CA LEU A 156 -16.89 -8.94 34.08
C LEU A 156 -17.98 -8.01 33.57
N ASP A 157 -17.99 -7.82 32.25
CA ASP A 157 -19.13 -7.27 31.54
C ASP A 157 -20.08 -8.42 31.15
N GLU A 158 -21.19 -8.55 31.86
CA GLU A 158 -22.17 -9.60 31.60
C GLU A 158 -22.88 -9.44 30.27
N GLU A 159 -23.08 -8.20 29.81
CA GLU A 159 -23.75 -7.92 28.55
C GLU A 159 -22.87 -8.37 27.38
N LEU A 160 -21.58 -8.05 27.44
CA LEU A 160 -20.59 -8.51 26.48
C LEU A 160 -20.51 -10.04 26.40
N LEU A 161 -20.52 -10.72 27.55
CA LEU A 161 -20.48 -12.18 27.62
C LEU A 161 -21.78 -12.83 27.12
N ARG A 162 -22.94 -12.18 27.34
CA ARG A 162 -24.21 -12.61 26.76
C ARG A 162 -24.19 -12.47 25.25
N GLU A 163 -23.67 -11.37 24.71
CA GLU A 163 -23.52 -11.19 23.26
C GLU A 163 -22.61 -12.26 22.64
N LEU A 164 -21.48 -12.58 23.29
CA LEU A 164 -20.63 -13.70 22.88
C LEU A 164 -21.42 -15.02 22.79
N ALA A 165 -22.24 -15.32 23.80
CA ALA A 165 -23.07 -16.52 23.81
C ALA A 165 -24.18 -16.49 22.76
N PHE A 166 -24.88 -15.37 22.60
CA PHE A 166 -25.95 -15.20 21.61
C PHE A 166 -25.47 -15.39 20.18
N GLN A 167 -24.21 -15.07 19.90
CA GLN A 167 -23.61 -15.11 18.57
C GLN A 167 -22.69 -16.32 18.37
N ALA A 168 -22.63 -17.26 19.33
CA ALA A 168 -21.66 -18.37 19.32
C ALA A 168 -21.81 -19.36 18.15
N THR A 169 -22.97 -19.38 17.49
CA THR A 169 -23.21 -20.16 16.25
C THR A 169 -23.09 -19.32 14.99
N GLY A 170 -22.78 -18.04 15.14
CA GLY A 170 -22.58 -17.10 14.05
C GLY A 170 -21.37 -17.47 13.20
N ASP A 171 -21.55 -17.41 11.89
CA ASP A 171 -20.47 -17.63 10.91
C ASP A 171 -20.59 -16.57 9.83
N LEU A 172 -19.75 -15.54 9.94
CA LEU A 172 -19.82 -14.32 9.13
C LEU A 172 -18.64 -14.24 8.18
N ALA A 173 -18.92 -14.26 6.88
CA ALA A 173 -17.89 -14.17 5.84
C ALA A 173 -16.95 -12.94 5.99
N PRO A 174 -17.42 -11.73 6.35
CA PRO A 174 -16.52 -10.60 6.61
C PRO A 174 -15.55 -10.83 7.77
N VAL A 175 -16.01 -11.42 8.87
CA VAL A 175 -15.15 -11.73 10.04
C VAL A 175 -14.13 -12.81 9.67
N ASN A 176 -14.57 -13.83 8.93
CA ASN A 176 -13.68 -14.88 8.42
C ASN A 176 -12.63 -14.31 7.46
N ALA A 177 -12.98 -13.36 6.60
CA ALA A 177 -12.04 -12.70 5.70
C ALA A 177 -11.01 -11.87 6.48
N PHE A 178 -11.45 -11.11 7.48
CA PHE A 178 -10.57 -10.30 8.33
C PHE A 178 -9.61 -11.17 9.13
N ILE A 179 -10.12 -12.09 9.96
CA ILE A 179 -9.30 -12.97 10.79
C ILE A 179 -8.47 -13.93 9.93
N GLY A 180 -9.03 -14.43 8.83
CA GLY A 180 -8.32 -15.30 7.88
C GLY A 180 -7.14 -14.60 7.21
N GLY A 181 -7.30 -13.33 6.83
CA GLY A 181 -6.20 -12.51 6.30
C GLY A 181 -5.09 -12.29 7.32
N LEU A 182 -5.45 -11.94 8.57
CA LEU A 182 -4.48 -11.79 9.66
C LEU A 182 -3.76 -13.11 9.97
N ALA A 183 -4.50 -14.21 10.12
CA ALA A 183 -3.93 -15.52 10.40
C ALA A 183 -3.02 -16.02 9.28
N ALA A 184 -3.39 -15.80 8.01
CA ALA A 184 -2.53 -16.11 6.87
C ALA A 184 -1.24 -15.29 6.91
N GLN A 185 -1.32 -13.99 7.24
CA GLN A 185 -0.13 -13.16 7.41
C GLN A 185 0.75 -13.66 8.57
N GLU A 186 0.19 -14.05 9.71
CA GLU A 186 0.96 -14.63 10.82
C GLU A 186 1.69 -15.93 10.42
N VAL A 187 1.08 -16.76 9.56
CA VAL A 187 1.76 -17.93 8.98
C VAL A 187 2.96 -17.48 8.15
N MET A 188 2.81 -16.45 7.31
CA MET A 188 3.91 -15.90 6.53
C MET A 188 5.04 -15.35 7.41
N LYS A 189 4.71 -14.64 8.48
CA LYS A 189 5.69 -14.17 9.48
C LYS A 189 6.45 -15.34 10.10
N ALA A 190 5.73 -16.37 10.55
CA ALA A 190 6.32 -17.53 11.21
C ALA A 190 7.34 -18.28 10.33
N VAL A 191 7.08 -18.41 9.02
CA VAL A 191 7.98 -19.14 8.11
C VAL A 191 9.11 -18.29 7.52
N SER A 192 8.97 -16.96 7.53
CA SER A 192 9.94 -16.03 6.94
C SER A 192 10.84 -15.33 7.94
N GLY A 193 10.38 -15.16 9.19
CA GLY A 193 11.03 -14.25 10.15
C GLY A 193 10.84 -12.76 9.82
N LYS A 194 10.01 -12.43 8.81
CA LYS A 194 9.72 -11.06 8.39
C LYS A 194 8.46 -10.52 9.06
N PHE A 195 8.49 -9.26 9.48
CA PHE A 195 7.52 -8.53 10.29
C PHE A 195 7.37 -9.01 11.74
N THR A 196 6.96 -8.09 12.62
CA THR A 196 6.62 -8.42 14.01
C THR A 196 5.34 -9.27 14.09
N PRO A 197 5.39 -10.48 14.65
CA PRO A 197 4.22 -11.33 14.88
C PRO A 197 3.35 -10.81 16.03
N ILE A 198 2.10 -11.29 16.08
CA ILE A 198 1.20 -11.05 17.21
C ILE A 198 1.75 -11.73 18.47
N THR A 199 1.89 -10.99 19.58
CA THR A 199 2.35 -11.51 20.88
C THR A 199 1.27 -11.30 21.96
N GLN A 200 0.49 -12.29 22.35
CA GLN A 200 0.20 -13.56 21.66
C GLN A 200 -1.28 -13.72 21.33
N TRP A 201 -2.16 -12.97 22.00
CA TRP A 201 -3.60 -13.05 21.84
C TRP A 201 -4.12 -11.78 21.18
N LEU A 202 -4.91 -11.95 20.13
CA LEU A 202 -5.64 -10.88 19.46
C LEU A 202 -7.13 -11.20 19.55
N TYR A 203 -7.87 -10.33 20.24
CA TYR A 203 -9.33 -10.37 20.29
C TYR A 203 -9.88 -9.22 19.45
N PHE A 204 -10.91 -9.53 18.66
CA PHE A 204 -11.59 -8.58 17.81
C PHE A 204 -13.09 -8.79 17.93
N ASP A 205 -13.83 -7.69 17.96
CA ASP A 205 -15.28 -7.68 17.87
C ASP A 205 -15.73 -6.52 16.97
N ALA A 206 -16.88 -6.72 16.34
CA ALA A 206 -17.58 -5.70 15.57
C ALA A 206 -19.05 -5.64 16.03
N LEU A 207 -19.25 -5.50 17.35
CA LEU A 207 -20.60 -5.50 17.94
C LEU A 207 -21.46 -4.33 17.46
N GLU A 208 -20.84 -3.26 16.95
CA GLU A 208 -21.52 -2.10 16.36
C GLU A 208 -22.22 -2.46 15.03
N CYS A 209 -21.96 -3.64 14.47
CA CYS A 209 -22.72 -4.16 13.33
C CYS A 209 -24.09 -4.73 13.72
N LEU A 210 -24.36 -4.95 15.01
CA LEU A 210 -25.68 -5.36 15.46
C LEU A 210 -26.70 -4.22 15.25
N PRO A 211 -27.95 -4.53 14.91
CA PRO A 211 -29.00 -3.52 14.81
C PRO A 211 -29.20 -2.83 16.17
N GLU A 212 -29.25 -1.51 16.18
CA GLU A 212 -29.54 -0.74 17.39
C GLU A 212 -30.94 -1.11 17.93
N GLU A 213 -31.03 -1.62 19.16
CA GLU A 213 -32.27 -2.15 19.75
C GLU A 213 -33.45 -1.15 19.77
N ASN A 214 -33.15 0.15 19.69
CA ASN A 214 -34.13 1.23 19.70
C ASN A 214 -34.69 1.60 18.30
N LYS A 215 -34.21 0.96 17.22
CA LYS A 215 -34.58 1.24 15.83
C LYS A 215 -35.18 0.01 15.14
N GLU A 216 -36.51 -0.08 15.15
CA GLU A 216 -37.38 -0.95 14.32
C GLU A 216 -37.16 -2.48 14.32
N THR A 217 -36.00 -3.01 14.73
CA THR A 217 -35.64 -4.43 14.63
C THR A 217 -35.19 -4.97 15.98
N VAL A 218 -35.98 -5.85 16.61
CA VAL A 218 -35.62 -6.50 17.89
C VAL A 218 -35.12 -7.90 17.61
N LEU A 219 -33.82 -8.16 17.82
CA LEU A 219 -33.24 -9.49 17.65
C LEU A 219 -33.78 -10.45 18.70
N THR A 220 -34.50 -11.47 18.26
CA THR A 220 -35.07 -12.52 19.11
C THR A 220 -34.56 -13.90 18.72
N GLU A 221 -34.71 -14.87 19.62
CA GLU A 221 -34.41 -16.29 19.33
C GLU A 221 -35.15 -16.79 18.09
N GLU A 222 -36.40 -16.35 17.87
CA GLU A 222 -37.20 -16.73 16.69
C GLU A 222 -36.69 -16.11 15.39
N GLN A 223 -36.22 -14.86 15.42
CA GLN A 223 -35.61 -14.23 14.24
C GLN A 223 -34.27 -14.85 13.87
N CYS A 224 -33.48 -15.26 14.88
CA CYS A 224 -32.15 -15.83 14.72
C CYS A 224 -32.12 -17.37 14.60
N ARG A 225 -33.27 -18.04 14.67
CA ARG A 225 -33.31 -19.50 14.57
C ARG A 225 -32.85 -19.98 13.17
N PRO A 226 -32.13 -21.11 13.07
CA PRO A 226 -31.79 -21.73 11.79
C PRO A 226 -33.03 -22.05 10.94
N ARG A 227 -32.92 -21.87 9.62
CA ARG A 227 -34.01 -22.04 8.65
C ARG A 227 -33.70 -23.06 7.56
N ASN A 228 -32.64 -23.85 7.73
CA ASN A 228 -32.10 -24.73 6.70
C ASN A 228 -31.74 -23.94 5.44
N SER A 229 -31.21 -22.74 5.66
CA SER A 229 -30.72 -21.83 4.63
C SER A 229 -29.20 -21.85 4.64
N ARG A 230 -28.60 -21.59 3.47
CA ARG A 230 -27.15 -21.38 3.39
C ARG A 230 -26.66 -20.17 4.21
N TYR A 231 -27.58 -19.28 4.58
CA TYR A 231 -27.31 -18.09 5.39
C TYR A 231 -27.55 -18.31 6.89
N ASP A 232 -27.77 -19.55 7.36
CA ASP A 232 -28.09 -19.81 8.78
C ASP A 232 -27.02 -19.28 9.74
N GLY A 233 -25.73 -19.33 9.39
CA GLY A 233 -24.65 -18.75 10.19
C GLY A 233 -24.73 -17.22 10.30
N GLN A 234 -25.25 -16.53 9.27
CA GLN A 234 -25.45 -15.09 9.29
C GLN A 234 -26.77 -14.70 9.98
N ILE A 235 -27.83 -15.49 9.75
CA ILE A 235 -29.14 -15.33 10.39
C ILE A 235 -29.02 -15.51 11.92
N ALA A 236 -28.15 -16.40 12.40
CA ALA A 236 -27.90 -16.57 13.83
C ALA A 236 -27.47 -15.28 14.54
N VAL A 237 -26.82 -14.35 13.82
CA VAL A 237 -26.34 -13.06 14.37
C VAL A 237 -27.33 -11.94 14.08
N PHE A 238 -27.74 -11.79 12.82
CA PHE A 238 -28.49 -10.62 12.35
C PHE A 238 -30.00 -10.84 12.15
N GLY A 239 -30.46 -12.08 12.26
CA GLY A 239 -31.85 -12.46 12.03
C GLY A 239 -32.26 -12.53 10.56
N ALA A 240 -33.38 -13.20 10.31
CA ALA A 240 -33.90 -13.43 8.96
C ALA A 240 -34.40 -12.16 8.25
N GLU A 241 -34.82 -11.14 9.01
CA GLU A 241 -35.30 -9.87 8.44
C GLU A 241 -34.17 -9.07 7.80
N LEU A 242 -33.01 -8.95 8.46
CA LEU A 242 -31.86 -8.30 7.86
C LEU A 242 -31.35 -9.09 6.65
N GLN A 243 -31.39 -10.43 6.70
CA GLN A 243 -31.04 -11.26 5.54
C GLN A 243 -31.93 -10.95 4.32
N ALA A 244 -33.23 -10.72 4.53
CA ALA A 244 -34.14 -10.33 3.46
C ALA A 244 -33.81 -8.92 2.92
N LYS A 245 -33.49 -7.96 3.80
CA LYS A 245 -33.03 -6.62 3.41
C LYS A 245 -31.76 -6.67 2.55
N LEU A 246 -30.78 -7.50 2.93
CA LEU A 246 -29.54 -7.73 2.17
C LEU A 246 -29.84 -8.30 0.77
N GLY A 247 -30.76 -9.28 0.69
CA GLY A 247 -31.19 -9.85 -0.59
C GLY A 247 -31.76 -8.81 -1.55
N ALA A 248 -32.46 -7.78 -1.05
CA ALA A 248 -33.09 -6.76 -1.88
C ALA A 248 -32.13 -5.64 -2.35
N GLN A 249 -30.89 -5.59 -1.84
CA GLN A 249 -29.96 -4.49 -2.11
C GLN A 249 -29.50 -4.41 -3.57
N LYS A 250 -29.30 -3.17 -4.04
CA LYS A 250 -28.72 -2.82 -5.34
C LYS A 250 -27.40 -2.08 -5.15
N TYR A 251 -26.27 -2.75 -5.40
CA TYR A 251 -24.94 -2.16 -5.19
C TYR A 251 -24.15 -2.01 -6.48
N PHE A 252 -23.38 -0.94 -6.57
CA PHE A 252 -22.40 -0.72 -7.62
C PHE A 252 -20.98 -0.92 -7.10
N VAL A 253 -20.25 -1.87 -7.67
CA VAL A 253 -18.86 -2.19 -7.36
C VAL A 253 -17.97 -1.61 -8.45
N VAL A 254 -17.08 -0.69 -8.07
CA VAL A 254 -16.20 0.00 -9.00
C VAL A 254 -14.78 -0.55 -8.88
N GLY A 255 -14.41 -1.41 -9.83
CA GLY A 255 -13.17 -2.17 -9.84
C GLY A 255 -13.39 -3.65 -9.52
N ALA A 256 -12.74 -4.52 -10.29
CA ALA A 256 -12.73 -5.98 -10.15
C ALA A 256 -11.30 -6.49 -9.90
N GLY A 257 -10.44 -5.65 -9.32
CA GLY A 257 -9.10 -5.99 -8.86
C GLY A 257 -9.07 -6.83 -7.58
N ALA A 258 -8.02 -6.69 -6.76
CA ALA A 258 -7.83 -7.48 -5.54
C ALA A 258 -8.99 -7.27 -4.53
N ILE A 259 -9.26 -6.01 -4.19
CA ILE A 259 -10.38 -5.63 -3.32
C ILE A 259 -11.71 -6.05 -3.95
N GLY A 260 -11.89 -5.83 -5.25
CA GLY A 260 -13.12 -6.17 -5.97
C GLY A 260 -13.45 -7.66 -5.92
N CYS A 261 -12.43 -8.53 -6.05
CA CYS A 261 -12.59 -9.97 -5.91
C CYS A 261 -13.06 -10.38 -4.51
N GLU A 262 -12.44 -9.81 -3.46
CA GLU A 262 -12.82 -10.06 -2.07
C GLU A 262 -14.22 -9.52 -1.72
N LEU A 263 -14.56 -8.32 -2.20
CA LEU A 263 -15.90 -7.73 -2.06
C LEU A 263 -16.96 -8.60 -2.71
N LEU A 264 -16.77 -9.00 -3.97
CA LEU A 264 -17.75 -9.83 -4.67
C LEU A 264 -17.92 -11.21 -4.01
N LYS A 265 -16.83 -11.82 -3.53
CA LYS A 265 -16.91 -13.05 -2.73
C LYS A 265 -17.70 -12.82 -1.45
N ASN A 266 -17.42 -11.74 -0.71
CA ASN A 266 -18.17 -11.40 0.51
C ASN A 266 -19.65 -11.13 0.20
N PHE A 267 -19.98 -10.38 -0.85
CA PHE A 267 -21.36 -10.14 -1.27
C PHE A 267 -22.09 -11.43 -1.65
N ALA A 268 -21.40 -12.36 -2.33
CA ALA A 268 -21.93 -13.68 -2.62
C ALA A 268 -22.25 -14.47 -1.35
N MET A 269 -21.35 -14.45 -0.34
CA MET A 269 -21.54 -15.19 0.92
C MET A 269 -22.59 -14.55 1.84
N VAL A 270 -22.61 -13.21 1.91
CA VAL A 270 -23.59 -12.43 2.68
C VAL A 270 -24.99 -12.52 2.07
N GLY A 271 -25.09 -12.82 0.77
CA GLY A 271 -26.36 -12.87 0.05
C GLY A 271 -26.86 -11.50 -0.38
N LEU A 272 -25.96 -10.52 -0.51
CA LEU A 272 -26.29 -9.17 -0.98
C LEU A 272 -26.76 -9.23 -2.43
N GLY A 273 -27.92 -8.64 -2.73
CA GLY A 273 -28.47 -8.62 -4.09
C GLY A 273 -28.95 -9.99 -4.61
N CYS A 274 -29.12 -10.99 -3.73
CA CYS A 274 -29.59 -12.34 -4.09
C CYS A 274 -31.13 -12.48 -4.13
N GLY A 275 -31.86 -11.44 -3.74
CA GLY A 275 -33.32 -11.39 -3.76
C GLY A 275 -33.87 -10.99 -5.14
N PRO A 276 -35.20 -11.08 -5.35
CA PRO A 276 -35.83 -10.79 -6.63
C PRO A 276 -35.60 -9.37 -7.15
N GLU A 277 -35.52 -8.41 -6.24
CA GLU A 277 -35.28 -6.98 -6.56
C GLU A 277 -33.81 -6.58 -6.44
N GLY A 278 -32.97 -7.48 -5.91
CA GLY A 278 -31.55 -7.21 -5.70
C GLY A 278 -30.72 -7.32 -6.97
N CYS A 279 -29.62 -6.56 -7.03
CA CYS A 279 -28.67 -6.63 -8.14
C CYS A 279 -27.30 -6.04 -7.75
N ILE A 280 -26.23 -6.65 -8.23
CA ILE A 280 -24.87 -6.09 -8.15
C ILE A 280 -24.46 -5.69 -9.55
N THR A 281 -24.05 -4.44 -9.75
CA THR A 281 -23.33 -4.04 -10.96
C THR A 281 -21.85 -3.98 -10.65
N VAL A 282 -21.01 -4.68 -11.40
CA VAL A 282 -19.54 -4.56 -11.30
C VAL A 282 -18.99 -4.00 -12.60
N THR A 283 -18.09 -3.02 -12.49
CA THR A 283 -17.38 -2.48 -13.66
C THR A 283 -15.88 -2.49 -13.47
N ASP A 284 -15.15 -2.81 -14.54
CA ASP A 284 -13.70 -2.75 -14.62
C ASP A 284 -13.31 -2.80 -16.11
N MET A 285 -12.48 -1.86 -16.56
CA MET A 285 -12.02 -1.78 -17.96
C MET A 285 -10.84 -2.70 -18.25
N ASP A 286 -10.18 -3.21 -17.22
CA ASP A 286 -8.95 -3.97 -17.40
C ASP A 286 -9.21 -5.42 -17.82
N THR A 287 -8.22 -5.95 -18.52
CA THR A 287 -8.06 -7.38 -18.73
C THR A 287 -7.21 -8.02 -17.64
N ILE A 288 -7.36 -9.32 -17.44
CA ILE A 288 -6.59 -10.10 -16.47
C ILE A 288 -5.16 -10.30 -16.96
N GLU A 289 -4.20 -10.01 -16.10
CA GLU A 289 -2.77 -10.27 -16.29
C GLU A 289 -2.25 -11.37 -15.36
N LYS A 290 -1.09 -11.96 -15.71
CA LYS A 290 -0.46 -13.00 -14.88
C LYS A 290 -0.11 -12.51 -13.47
N SER A 291 0.33 -11.26 -13.34
CA SER A 291 0.68 -10.61 -12.07
C SER A 291 -0.52 -10.46 -11.12
N ASN A 292 -1.74 -10.44 -11.67
CA ASN A 292 -2.97 -10.28 -10.91
C ASN A 292 -3.32 -11.54 -10.11
N LEU A 293 -2.99 -12.73 -10.63
CA LEU A 293 -3.42 -14.03 -10.09
C LEU A 293 -2.92 -14.30 -8.66
N ASN A 294 -1.86 -13.61 -8.22
CA ASN A 294 -1.34 -13.73 -6.86
C ASN A 294 -2.30 -13.18 -5.79
N ARG A 295 -3.21 -12.27 -6.14
CA ARG A 295 -4.11 -11.58 -5.20
C ARG A 295 -5.54 -11.39 -5.68
N GLN A 296 -5.86 -11.84 -6.90
CA GLN A 296 -7.20 -11.76 -7.50
C GLN A 296 -7.72 -13.18 -7.72
N PHE A 297 -8.04 -13.85 -6.62
CA PHE A 297 -8.26 -15.30 -6.58
C PHE A 297 -9.54 -15.77 -7.32
N LEU A 298 -10.40 -14.86 -7.80
CA LEU A 298 -11.51 -15.22 -8.69
C LEU A 298 -11.02 -15.59 -10.10
N PHE A 299 -9.79 -15.25 -10.45
CA PHE A 299 -9.21 -15.50 -11.77
C PHE A 299 -8.32 -16.73 -11.78
N ARG A 300 -8.14 -17.32 -12.96
CA ARG A 300 -7.27 -18.48 -13.18
C ARG A 300 -6.26 -18.20 -14.29
N PRO A 301 -5.18 -18.99 -14.41
CA PRO A 301 -4.20 -18.82 -15.48
C PRO A 301 -4.80 -18.83 -16.89
N TRP A 302 -5.87 -19.59 -17.12
CA TRP A 302 -6.60 -19.62 -18.39
C TRP A 302 -7.54 -18.43 -18.62
N ASP A 303 -7.65 -17.51 -17.67
CA ASP A 303 -8.45 -16.30 -17.77
C ASP A 303 -7.66 -15.05 -18.19
N VAL A 304 -6.33 -15.17 -18.33
CA VAL A 304 -5.47 -14.09 -18.84
C VAL A 304 -6.01 -13.57 -20.18
N THR A 305 -5.94 -12.25 -20.37
CA THR A 305 -6.52 -11.46 -21.48
C THR A 305 -8.04 -11.35 -21.53
N LYS A 306 -8.80 -12.01 -20.65
CA LYS A 306 -10.26 -11.77 -20.52
C LYS A 306 -10.52 -10.57 -19.59
N LEU A 307 -11.70 -9.97 -19.70
CA LEU A 307 -12.14 -8.87 -18.86
C LEU A 307 -12.30 -9.30 -17.40
N LYS A 308 -11.76 -8.49 -16.47
CA LYS A 308 -11.84 -8.77 -15.02
C LYS A 308 -13.29 -8.81 -14.54
N SER A 309 -14.11 -7.81 -14.91
CA SER A 309 -15.49 -7.69 -14.46
C SER A 309 -16.36 -8.89 -14.88
N GLU A 310 -16.26 -9.33 -16.12
CA GLU A 310 -17.00 -10.49 -16.64
C GLU A 310 -16.61 -11.79 -15.93
N ARG A 311 -15.30 -12.02 -15.75
CA ARG A 311 -14.80 -13.24 -15.12
C ARG A 311 -15.09 -13.28 -13.62
N ALA A 312 -14.97 -12.14 -12.95
CA ALA A 312 -15.32 -12.03 -11.53
C ALA A 312 -16.80 -12.33 -11.33
N ALA A 313 -17.67 -11.73 -12.15
CA ALA A 313 -19.11 -11.97 -12.13
C ALA A 313 -19.47 -13.45 -12.40
N ALA A 314 -18.78 -14.11 -13.33
CA ALA A 314 -18.98 -15.54 -13.57
C ALA A 314 -18.58 -16.39 -12.34
N ALA A 315 -17.40 -16.14 -11.77
CA ALA A 315 -16.88 -16.89 -10.62
C ALA A 315 -17.80 -16.78 -9.39
N VAL A 316 -18.32 -15.58 -9.09
CA VAL A 316 -19.19 -15.43 -7.91
C VAL A 316 -20.60 -15.99 -8.09
N ARG A 317 -21.10 -16.11 -9.32
CA ARG A 317 -22.33 -16.87 -9.61
C ARG A 317 -22.15 -18.36 -9.34
N GLU A 318 -20.95 -18.91 -9.54
CA GLU A 318 -20.66 -20.30 -9.16
C GLU A 318 -20.64 -20.48 -7.63
N MET A 319 -20.10 -19.50 -6.89
CA MET A 319 -20.12 -19.51 -5.42
C MET A 319 -21.54 -19.41 -4.86
N ASN A 320 -22.36 -18.52 -5.43
CA ASN A 320 -23.76 -18.38 -5.07
C ASN A 320 -24.66 -18.22 -6.31
N PRO A 321 -25.37 -19.30 -6.72
CA PRO A 321 -26.27 -19.26 -7.88
C PRO A 321 -27.45 -18.29 -7.75
N ALA A 322 -27.78 -17.83 -6.54
CA ALA A 322 -28.82 -16.82 -6.32
C ALA A 322 -28.33 -15.40 -6.59
N LEU A 323 -27.01 -15.19 -6.68
CA LEU A 323 -26.42 -13.86 -6.85
C LEU A 323 -26.77 -13.28 -8.22
N ARG A 324 -27.42 -12.11 -8.21
CA ARG A 324 -27.76 -11.37 -9.42
C ARG A 324 -26.69 -10.32 -9.66
N VAL A 325 -25.76 -10.60 -10.55
CA VAL A 325 -24.65 -9.69 -10.89
C VAL A 325 -24.66 -9.37 -12.39
N SER A 326 -24.41 -8.11 -12.75
CA SER A 326 -24.18 -7.63 -14.10
C SER A 326 -22.78 -7.03 -14.22
N SER A 327 -22.03 -7.41 -15.24
CA SER A 327 -20.67 -6.92 -15.49
C SER A 327 -20.64 -5.87 -16.61
N ARG A 328 -19.75 -4.88 -16.46
CA ARG A 328 -19.50 -3.82 -17.43
C ARG A 328 -17.97 -3.65 -17.67
N PRO A 329 -17.52 -3.37 -18.90
CA PRO A 329 -16.12 -3.11 -19.20
C PRO A 329 -15.76 -1.61 -19.16
N ASP A 330 -16.62 -0.77 -18.59
CA ASP A 330 -16.51 0.68 -18.72
C ASP A 330 -15.57 1.26 -17.64
N ARG A 331 -14.64 2.12 -18.07
CA ARG A 331 -13.81 2.90 -17.13
C ARG A 331 -14.65 4.02 -16.54
N VAL A 332 -14.89 3.96 -15.24
CA VAL A 332 -15.68 5.01 -14.58
C VAL A 332 -14.96 6.35 -14.61
N GLY A 333 -15.70 7.38 -15.01
CA GLY A 333 -15.23 8.75 -15.18
C GLY A 333 -16.20 9.56 -16.06
N PRO A 334 -15.89 10.85 -16.31
CA PRO A 334 -16.77 11.77 -17.02
C PRO A 334 -17.25 11.24 -18.39
N ASP A 335 -16.40 10.50 -19.11
CA ASP A 335 -16.71 9.97 -20.44
C ASP A 335 -17.79 8.87 -20.43
N THR A 336 -18.10 8.30 -19.26
CA THR A 336 -19.05 7.18 -19.09
C THR A 336 -20.35 7.56 -18.39
N GLU A 337 -20.60 8.86 -18.17
CA GLU A 337 -21.84 9.33 -17.53
C GLU A 337 -23.11 9.05 -18.34
N ARG A 338 -22.98 8.78 -19.64
CA ARG A 338 -24.10 8.30 -20.47
C ARG A 338 -24.49 6.84 -20.18
N VAL A 339 -23.57 6.06 -19.60
CA VAL A 339 -23.80 4.67 -19.18
C VAL A 339 -24.27 4.64 -17.73
N TYR A 340 -23.67 5.48 -16.89
CA TYR A 340 -23.96 5.62 -15.46
C TYR A 340 -24.67 6.96 -15.21
N ASP A 341 -25.85 7.08 -15.81
CA ASP A 341 -26.69 8.27 -15.77
C ASP A 341 -27.47 8.40 -14.45
N ASP A 342 -28.39 9.37 -14.41
CA ASP A 342 -29.21 9.66 -13.23
C ASP A 342 -30.05 8.44 -12.84
N ASP A 343 -30.73 7.80 -13.80
CA ASP A 343 -31.57 6.63 -13.56
C ASP A 343 -30.76 5.46 -12.95
N PHE A 344 -29.54 5.24 -13.44
CA PHE A 344 -28.65 4.24 -12.87
C PHE A 344 -28.33 4.52 -11.40
N PHE A 345 -27.87 5.73 -11.08
CA PHE A 345 -27.50 6.06 -9.71
C PHE A 345 -28.72 6.12 -8.79
N GLU A 346 -29.85 6.68 -9.20
CA GLU A 346 -31.07 6.78 -8.38
C GLU A 346 -31.55 5.40 -7.89
N ALA A 347 -31.42 4.37 -8.73
CA ALA A 347 -31.81 3.00 -8.41
C ALA A 347 -30.89 2.27 -7.41
N LEU A 348 -29.70 2.79 -7.10
CA LEU A 348 -28.74 2.13 -6.20
C LEU A 348 -29.08 2.36 -4.72
N ASP A 349 -28.76 1.37 -3.90
CA ASP A 349 -28.76 1.49 -2.43
C ASP A 349 -27.38 1.89 -1.89
N GLY A 350 -26.31 1.62 -2.64
CA GLY A 350 -24.95 2.00 -2.25
C GLY A 350 -23.89 1.69 -3.31
N VAL A 351 -22.69 2.20 -3.06
CA VAL A 351 -21.50 2.04 -3.90
C VAL A 351 -20.35 1.47 -3.06
N ALA A 352 -19.56 0.57 -3.64
CA ALA A 352 -18.34 0.05 -3.05
C ALA A 352 -17.16 0.23 -4.01
N ASN A 353 -16.17 1.02 -3.61
CA ASN A 353 -14.97 1.25 -4.39
C ASN A 353 -13.94 0.13 -4.15
N ALA A 354 -13.30 -0.28 -5.24
CA ALA A 354 -12.18 -1.21 -5.30
C ALA A 354 -11.12 -0.70 -6.29
N LEU A 355 -10.81 0.59 -6.16
CA LEU A 355 -10.00 1.39 -7.09
C LEU A 355 -8.52 1.40 -6.70
N ASP A 356 -7.65 1.76 -7.63
CA ASP A 356 -6.19 1.81 -7.43
C ASP A 356 -5.58 3.21 -7.58
N ASN A 357 -6.39 4.22 -7.95
CA ASN A 357 -5.94 5.59 -8.15
C ASN A 357 -6.87 6.59 -7.45
N VAL A 358 -6.31 7.74 -7.05
CA VAL A 358 -7.03 8.77 -6.28
C VAL A 358 -8.06 9.49 -7.16
N ASP A 359 -7.79 9.71 -8.44
CA ASP A 359 -8.70 10.43 -9.35
C ASP A 359 -10.07 9.75 -9.48
N ALA A 360 -10.08 8.43 -9.66
CA ALA A 360 -11.31 7.66 -9.74
C ALA A 360 -12.06 7.64 -8.40
N ARG A 361 -11.34 7.60 -7.26
CA ARG A 361 -11.96 7.71 -5.92
C ARG A 361 -12.66 9.05 -5.76
N LEU A 362 -11.97 10.15 -6.07
CA LEU A 362 -12.52 11.50 -6.02
C LEU A 362 -13.71 11.68 -6.98
N TYR A 363 -13.67 11.06 -8.15
CA TYR A 363 -14.80 11.05 -9.07
C TYR A 363 -16.01 10.34 -8.44
N MET A 364 -15.83 9.13 -7.92
CA MET A 364 -16.93 8.37 -7.30
C MET A 364 -17.48 9.02 -6.05
N ASP A 365 -16.64 9.62 -5.22
CA ASP A 365 -17.04 10.41 -4.06
C ASP A 365 -17.99 11.55 -4.47
N ARG A 366 -17.60 12.36 -5.47
CA ARG A 366 -18.44 13.45 -5.99
C ARG A 366 -19.79 12.95 -6.52
N ARG A 367 -19.82 11.83 -7.24
CA ARG A 367 -21.07 11.23 -7.74
C ARG A 367 -21.95 10.75 -6.57
N CYS A 368 -21.36 10.06 -5.58
CA CYS A 368 -22.10 9.57 -4.42
C CYS A 368 -22.68 10.71 -3.57
N VAL A 369 -21.93 11.81 -3.40
CA VAL A 369 -22.44 13.02 -2.74
C VAL A 369 -23.61 13.62 -3.53
N TYR A 370 -23.48 13.74 -4.85
CA TYR A 370 -24.53 14.30 -5.71
C TYR A 370 -25.85 13.51 -5.64
N TYR A 371 -25.77 12.18 -5.78
CA TYR A 371 -26.96 11.29 -5.74
C TYR A 371 -27.34 10.81 -4.33
N ARG A 372 -26.63 11.28 -3.30
CA ARG A 372 -26.86 10.92 -1.88
C ARG A 372 -26.82 9.40 -1.67
N LYS A 373 -25.80 8.74 -2.22
CA LYS A 373 -25.60 7.30 -2.06
C LYS A 373 -24.50 7.02 -1.04
N PRO A 374 -24.69 6.05 -0.13
CA PRO A 374 -23.62 5.54 0.70
C PRO A 374 -22.45 5.04 -0.14
N LEU A 375 -21.23 5.33 0.31
CA LEU A 375 -20.00 4.88 -0.33
C LEU A 375 -19.12 4.14 0.68
N LEU A 376 -18.71 2.92 0.31
CA LEU A 376 -17.70 2.13 0.99
C LEU A 376 -16.37 2.30 0.25
N GLU A 377 -15.40 2.94 0.88
CA GLU A 377 -14.06 3.18 0.33
C GLU A 377 -13.01 2.32 1.05
N SER A 378 -12.03 1.84 0.30
CA SER A 378 -10.92 1.07 0.86
C SER A 378 -9.66 1.14 -0.01
N GLY A 379 -8.50 1.06 0.66
CA GLY A 379 -7.19 1.10 0.02
C GLY A 379 -6.22 0.12 0.67
N THR A 380 -5.23 -0.32 -0.10
CA THR A 380 -4.15 -1.19 0.39
C THR A 380 -2.81 -0.78 -0.21
N LEU A 381 -1.75 -0.82 0.60
CA LEU A 381 -0.37 -0.60 0.19
C LEU A 381 0.54 -1.59 0.93
N GLY A 382 0.96 -2.67 0.26
CA GLY A 382 1.74 -3.73 0.90
C GLY A 382 0.95 -4.40 2.04
N THR A 383 1.48 -4.32 3.27
CA THR A 383 0.83 -4.82 4.49
C THR A 383 -0.13 -3.82 5.15
N LYS A 384 -0.20 -2.59 4.62
CA LYS A 384 -1.05 -1.50 5.12
C LYS A 384 -2.40 -1.54 4.40
N GLY A 385 -3.46 -1.17 5.12
CA GLY A 385 -4.79 -1.00 4.55
C GLY A 385 -5.61 0.00 5.34
N ASN A 386 -6.59 0.61 4.68
CA ASN A 386 -7.52 1.55 5.27
C ASN A 386 -8.95 1.30 4.76
N VAL A 387 -9.93 1.65 5.57
CA VAL A 387 -11.36 1.61 5.24
C VAL A 387 -11.98 2.93 5.66
N GLN A 388 -12.83 3.50 4.82
CA GLN A 388 -13.61 4.70 5.13
C GLN A 388 -15.04 4.49 4.65
N VAL A 389 -16.01 4.91 5.47
CA VAL A 389 -17.43 4.86 5.14
C VAL A 389 -17.96 6.27 5.00
N VAL A 390 -18.68 6.55 3.91
CA VAL A 390 -19.37 7.82 3.67
C VAL A 390 -20.86 7.57 3.70
N ILE A 391 -21.55 8.12 4.71
CA ILE A 391 -23.00 8.02 4.89
C ILE A 391 -23.64 9.38 4.61
N PRO A 392 -24.57 9.48 3.63
CA PRO A 392 -25.25 10.72 3.31
C PRO A 392 -25.89 11.37 4.54
N PHE A 393 -25.69 12.68 4.67
CA PHE A 393 -26.22 13.51 5.77
C PHE A 393 -25.71 13.13 7.18
N LEU A 394 -24.66 12.32 7.28
CA LEU A 394 -24.09 11.92 8.57
C LEU A 394 -22.57 12.14 8.64
N SER A 395 -21.81 11.61 7.69
CA SER A 395 -20.35 11.74 7.67
C SER A 395 -19.89 12.79 6.66
N GLU A 396 -18.61 13.17 6.75
CA GLU A 396 -17.95 13.85 5.64
C GLU A 396 -17.72 12.92 4.45
N SER A 397 -17.45 13.51 3.28
CA SER A 397 -17.07 12.80 2.04
C SER A 397 -15.59 12.43 2.03
N TYR A 398 -15.19 11.53 1.14
CA TYR A 398 -13.78 11.13 0.99
C TYR A 398 -12.88 12.33 0.67
N SER A 399 -13.35 13.25 -0.19
CA SER A 399 -12.60 14.45 -0.59
C SER A 399 -12.56 15.58 0.45
N SER A 400 -13.19 15.41 1.63
CA SER A 400 -13.17 16.42 2.70
C SER A 400 -11.82 16.48 3.43
N SER A 401 -11.09 15.37 3.45
CA SER A 401 -9.74 15.28 3.98
C SER A 401 -8.72 15.24 2.83
N GLN A 402 -7.49 15.70 3.09
CA GLN A 402 -6.44 15.75 2.10
C GLN A 402 -5.35 14.74 2.44
N ASP A 403 -5.16 13.77 1.55
CA ASP A 403 -4.02 12.88 1.60
C ASP A 403 -2.73 13.63 1.21
N PRO A 404 -1.57 13.25 1.77
CA PRO A 404 -0.29 13.78 1.32
C PRO A 404 -0.11 13.57 -0.18
N PRO A 405 0.35 14.58 -0.94
CA PRO A 405 0.60 14.41 -2.36
C PRO A 405 1.71 13.38 -2.59
N GLU A 406 1.68 12.72 -3.74
CA GLU A 406 2.80 11.90 -4.18
C GLU A 406 4.09 12.74 -4.18
N LYS A 407 5.20 12.12 -3.77
CA LYS A 407 6.51 12.78 -3.74
C LYS A 407 6.94 13.11 -5.18
N ALA A 408 6.83 14.37 -5.57
CA ALA A 408 7.36 14.86 -6.84
C ALA A 408 8.86 15.18 -6.67
N ILE A 409 9.69 14.63 -7.56
CA ILE A 409 11.12 14.96 -7.60
C ILE A 409 11.27 16.33 -8.30
N PRO A 410 11.99 17.30 -7.70
CA PRO A 410 12.24 18.58 -8.35
C PRO A 410 12.91 18.39 -9.72
N ILE A 411 12.44 19.14 -10.73
CA ILE A 411 12.94 19.02 -12.12
C ILE A 411 14.46 19.25 -12.20
N CYS A 412 15.01 20.17 -11.40
CA CYS A 412 16.45 20.44 -11.37
C CYS A 412 17.26 19.23 -10.88
N THR A 413 16.76 18.53 -9.85
CA THR A 413 17.35 17.28 -9.33
C THR A 413 17.30 16.19 -10.39
N LEU A 414 16.15 16.00 -11.03
CA LEU A 414 15.97 14.97 -12.05
C LEU A 414 16.85 15.20 -13.30
N LYS A 415 17.02 16.46 -13.72
CA LYS A 415 17.76 16.79 -14.95
C LYS A 415 19.27 16.84 -14.77
N ASN A 416 19.75 17.36 -13.64
CA ASN A 416 21.17 17.74 -13.51
C ASN A 416 21.85 17.15 -12.28
N PHE A 417 21.13 16.95 -11.17
CA PHE A 417 21.73 16.57 -9.88
C PHE A 417 21.02 15.38 -9.22
N PRO A 418 20.95 14.21 -9.87
CA PRO A 418 20.37 13.01 -9.26
C PRO A 418 21.32 12.45 -8.20
N ASN A 419 20.82 12.19 -6.99
CA ASN A 419 21.58 11.64 -5.87
C ASN A 419 20.99 10.33 -5.31
N ALA A 420 19.87 9.87 -5.87
CA ALA A 420 19.18 8.64 -5.50
C ALA A 420 18.78 7.86 -6.77
N ILE A 421 18.65 6.53 -6.66
CA ILE A 421 18.36 5.67 -7.82
C ILE A 421 17.01 6.03 -8.46
N GLU A 422 16.03 6.41 -7.64
CA GLU A 422 14.69 6.84 -8.04
C GLU A 422 14.75 8.02 -9.01
N HIS A 423 15.70 8.94 -8.82
CA HIS A 423 15.87 10.11 -9.71
C HIS A 423 16.27 9.66 -11.12
N THR A 424 17.20 8.71 -11.20
CA THR A 424 17.66 8.17 -12.49
C THR A 424 16.61 7.28 -13.15
N LEU A 425 15.78 6.57 -12.37
CA LEU A 425 14.68 5.77 -12.88
C LEU A 425 13.57 6.65 -13.47
N GLN A 426 13.18 7.73 -12.77
CA GLN A 426 12.21 8.68 -13.30
C GLN A 426 12.76 9.40 -14.54
N TRP A 427 14.03 9.82 -14.53
CA TRP A 427 14.69 10.37 -15.72
C TRP A 427 14.66 9.39 -16.90
N ALA A 428 14.97 8.10 -16.67
CA ALA A 428 14.97 7.09 -17.72
C ALA A 428 13.55 6.83 -18.26
N ARG A 429 12.53 6.91 -17.41
CA ARG A 429 11.12 6.81 -17.82
C ARG A 429 10.72 7.98 -18.72
N ASP A 430 11.11 9.20 -18.36
CA ASP A 430 10.88 10.42 -19.14
C ASP A 430 11.62 10.35 -20.48
N GLU A 431 12.87 9.89 -20.51
CA GLU A 431 13.63 9.65 -21.75
C GLU A 431 12.93 8.62 -22.64
N PHE A 432 12.40 7.53 -22.08
CA PHE A 432 11.65 6.56 -22.86
C PHE A 432 10.42 7.18 -23.54
N GLU A 433 9.63 7.99 -22.81
CA GLU A 433 8.49 8.69 -23.41
C GLU A 433 8.91 9.71 -24.47
N GLY A 434 9.93 10.51 -24.15
CA GLY A 434 10.44 11.57 -25.02
C GLY A 434 11.12 11.05 -26.28
N LEU A 435 11.66 9.84 -26.28
CA LEU A 435 12.31 9.24 -27.46
C LEU A 435 11.35 8.41 -28.32
N PHE A 436 10.49 7.61 -27.71
CA PHE A 436 9.76 6.56 -28.44
C PHE A 436 8.26 6.82 -28.59
N LYS A 437 7.65 7.57 -27.66
CA LYS A 437 6.20 7.82 -27.66
C LYS A 437 5.86 9.18 -28.27
N GLN A 438 6.34 10.26 -27.65
CA GLN A 438 5.91 11.61 -27.98
C GLN A 438 6.30 12.05 -29.41
N PRO A 439 7.52 11.77 -29.92
CA PRO A 439 7.85 12.08 -31.31
C PRO A 439 6.98 11.30 -32.32
N ALA A 440 6.66 10.04 -32.04
CA ALA A 440 5.83 9.22 -32.90
C ALA A 440 4.38 9.73 -32.94
N GLU A 441 3.80 10.10 -31.79
CA GLU A 441 2.49 10.73 -31.70
C GLU A 441 2.45 12.06 -32.46
N ASN A 442 3.46 12.92 -32.30
CA ASN A 442 3.57 14.18 -33.02
C ASN A 442 3.64 13.97 -34.54
N VAL A 443 4.41 12.99 -35.02
CA VAL A 443 4.45 12.65 -36.45
C VAL A 443 3.10 12.14 -36.94
N ASN A 444 2.44 11.25 -36.20
CA ASN A 444 1.14 10.73 -36.59
C ASN A 444 0.08 11.84 -36.64
N GLN A 445 0.06 12.75 -35.68
CA GLN A 445 -0.84 13.91 -35.68
C GLN A 445 -0.51 14.88 -36.82
N TYR A 446 0.77 15.16 -37.08
CA TYR A 446 1.20 15.98 -38.22
C TYR A 446 0.71 15.42 -39.56
N LEU A 447 0.70 14.09 -39.72
CA LEU A 447 0.25 13.42 -40.94
C LEU A 447 -1.28 13.30 -41.06
N THR A 448 -2.03 13.39 -39.95
CA THR A 448 -3.47 13.11 -39.92
C THR A 448 -4.35 14.35 -39.69
N ASP A 449 -3.87 15.34 -38.95
CA ASP A 449 -4.60 16.56 -38.62
C ASP A 449 -4.09 17.74 -39.47
N PRO A 450 -4.88 18.24 -40.45
CA PRO A 450 -4.51 19.37 -41.30
C PRO A 450 -4.23 20.68 -40.52
N LYS A 451 -4.71 20.79 -39.27
CA LYS A 451 -4.55 21.97 -38.42
C LYS A 451 -3.43 21.79 -37.38
N PHE A 452 -2.67 20.70 -37.43
CA PHE A 452 -1.61 20.42 -36.46
C PHE A 452 -0.62 21.58 -36.34
N VAL A 453 -0.04 22.02 -37.47
CA VAL A 453 0.98 23.10 -37.46
C VAL A 453 0.43 24.40 -36.88
N GLU A 454 -0.79 24.79 -37.26
CA GLU A 454 -1.44 25.99 -36.71
C GLU A 454 -1.64 25.89 -35.20
N ARG A 455 -2.03 24.70 -34.70
CA ARG A 455 -2.21 24.44 -33.26
C ARG A 455 -0.88 24.47 -32.52
N THR A 456 0.14 23.82 -33.05
CA THR A 456 1.49 23.77 -32.46
C THR A 456 2.10 25.15 -32.34
N LEU A 457 1.93 26.02 -33.34
CA LEU A 457 2.43 27.41 -33.29
C LEU A 457 1.73 28.30 -32.25
N ARG A 458 0.59 27.87 -31.70
CA ARG A 458 -0.11 28.58 -30.61
C ARG A 458 0.34 28.13 -29.22
N LEU A 459 1.20 27.11 -29.12
CA LEU A 459 1.76 26.69 -27.84
C LEU A 459 2.72 27.75 -27.28
N ALA A 460 2.90 27.76 -25.96
CA ALA A 460 3.70 28.77 -25.28
C ALA A 460 5.20 28.42 -25.27
N GLY A 461 6.06 29.45 -25.26
CA GLY A 461 7.49 29.31 -25.05
C GLY A 461 8.22 28.57 -26.17
N THR A 462 9.10 27.62 -25.79
CA THR A 462 9.93 26.84 -26.72
C THR A 462 9.24 25.60 -27.29
N GLN A 463 8.05 25.26 -26.78
CA GLN A 463 7.32 24.05 -27.18
C GLN A 463 7.05 23.94 -28.69
N PRO A 464 6.69 25.04 -29.43
CA PRO A 464 6.51 24.93 -30.88
C PRO A 464 7.76 24.45 -31.61
N LEU A 465 8.94 24.92 -31.18
CA LEU A 465 10.22 24.54 -31.77
C LEU A 465 10.54 23.07 -31.47
N GLU A 466 10.39 22.66 -30.20
CA GLU A 466 10.65 21.29 -29.77
C GLU A 466 9.80 20.27 -30.55
N VAL A 467 8.50 20.54 -30.72
CA VAL A 467 7.57 19.66 -31.46
C VAL A 467 7.93 19.59 -32.94
N LEU A 468 8.17 20.73 -33.59
CA LEU A 468 8.47 20.77 -35.03
C LEU A 468 9.85 20.16 -35.34
N GLU A 469 10.87 20.40 -34.50
CA GLU A 469 12.17 19.73 -34.64
C GLU A 469 12.05 18.22 -34.46
N ALA A 470 11.26 17.75 -33.48
CA ALA A 470 11.04 16.32 -33.29
C ALA A 470 10.40 15.67 -34.52
N VAL A 471 9.42 16.33 -35.15
CA VAL A 471 8.79 15.86 -36.40
C VAL A 471 9.80 15.84 -37.54
N GLN A 472 10.59 16.91 -37.72
CA GLN A 472 11.62 16.98 -38.76
C GLN A 472 12.68 15.88 -38.59
N ARG A 473 13.19 15.68 -37.37
CA ARG A 473 14.18 14.64 -37.08
C ARG A 473 13.61 13.26 -37.39
N SER A 474 12.39 12.98 -36.95
CA SER A 474 11.75 11.67 -37.12
C SER A 474 11.40 11.35 -38.58
N LEU A 475 10.99 12.35 -39.38
CA LEU A 475 10.61 12.14 -40.77
C LEU A 475 11.79 12.17 -41.74
N VAL A 476 12.82 12.97 -41.45
CA VAL A 476 13.89 13.28 -42.40
C VAL A 476 15.27 12.99 -41.83
N SER A 477 15.71 13.72 -40.81
CA SER A 477 17.13 13.78 -40.42
C SER A 477 17.67 12.50 -39.77
N GLU A 478 16.85 11.83 -38.97
CA GLU A 478 17.21 10.64 -38.19
C GLU A 478 16.33 9.42 -38.53
N ARG A 479 15.64 9.45 -39.68
CA ARG A 479 14.79 8.33 -40.13
C ARG A 479 15.63 7.10 -40.48
N PRO A 480 15.55 5.98 -39.74
CA PRO A 480 16.30 4.78 -40.08
C PRO A 480 15.73 4.11 -41.34
N ARG A 481 16.59 3.51 -42.17
CA ARG A 481 16.20 2.71 -43.35
C ARG A 481 16.46 1.22 -43.13
N ALA A 482 17.40 0.88 -42.25
CA ALA A 482 17.72 -0.48 -41.86
C ALA A 482 18.10 -0.56 -40.37
N TRP A 483 18.09 -1.79 -39.82
CA TRP A 483 18.48 -2.05 -38.43
C TRP A 483 19.84 -1.45 -38.02
N PRO A 484 20.91 -1.50 -38.85
CA PRO A 484 22.19 -0.87 -38.50
C PRO A 484 22.10 0.65 -38.26
N ASP A 485 21.17 1.35 -38.93
CA ASP A 485 20.95 2.79 -38.71
C ASP A 485 20.41 3.05 -37.30
N CYS A 486 19.54 2.18 -36.80
CA CYS A 486 19.02 2.23 -35.44
C CYS A 486 20.13 2.01 -34.41
N VAL A 487 21.03 1.05 -34.65
CA VAL A 487 22.19 0.81 -33.77
C VAL A 487 23.12 2.02 -33.74
N ALA A 488 23.40 2.60 -34.92
CA ALA A 488 24.21 3.80 -35.01
C ALA A 488 23.55 5.00 -34.31
N TRP A 489 22.22 5.14 -34.43
CA TRP A 489 21.45 6.15 -33.71
C TRP A 489 21.55 5.96 -32.19
N ALA A 490 21.36 4.73 -31.70
CA ALA A 490 21.45 4.40 -30.28
C ALA A 490 22.83 4.72 -29.72
N CYS A 491 23.90 4.39 -30.45
CA CYS A 491 25.27 4.74 -30.07
C CYS A 491 25.50 6.26 -30.00
N ARG A 492 25.00 7.03 -30.97
CA ARG A 492 25.07 8.49 -30.93
C ARG A 492 24.28 9.08 -29.77
N HIS A 493 23.10 8.55 -29.50
CA HIS A 493 22.26 8.97 -28.39
C HIS A 493 22.94 8.69 -27.04
N TRP A 494 23.56 7.53 -26.89
CA TRP A 494 24.33 7.17 -25.71
C TRP A 494 25.46 8.18 -25.45
N HIS A 495 26.24 8.53 -26.48
CA HIS A 495 27.30 9.55 -26.33
C HIS A 495 26.71 10.92 -25.98
N ARG A 496 25.54 11.27 -26.52
CA ARG A 496 24.85 12.52 -26.19
C ARG A 496 24.50 12.58 -24.70
N GLN A 497 23.83 11.55 -24.18
CA GLN A 497 23.32 11.56 -22.80
C GLN A 497 24.41 11.32 -21.75
N TYR A 498 25.24 10.30 -21.93
CA TYR A 498 26.17 9.83 -20.89
C TYR A 498 27.60 10.37 -21.04
N SER A 499 27.85 11.22 -22.05
CA SER A 499 29.17 11.81 -22.28
C SER A 499 29.08 13.31 -22.54
N ASN A 500 28.39 13.74 -23.60
CA ASN A 500 28.37 15.15 -24.01
C ASN A 500 27.63 16.03 -23.01
N ASN A 501 26.45 15.61 -22.57
CA ASN A 501 25.66 16.35 -21.59
C ASN A 501 26.37 16.44 -20.24
N ILE A 502 27.03 15.37 -19.79
CA ILE A 502 27.84 15.38 -18.57
C ILE A 502 29.03 16.33 -18.71
N ARG A 503 29.76 16.31 -19.83
CA ARG A 503 30.84 17.28 -20.09
C ARG A 503 30.33 18.71 -20.09
N GLN A 504 29.17 18.96 -20.67
CA GLN A 504 28.55 20.29 -20.68
C GLN A 504 28.18 20.74 -19.26
N LEU A 505 27.66 19.83 -18.43
CA LEU A 505 27.34 20.11 -17.04
C LEU A 505 28.59 20.47 -16.23
N LEU A 506 29.65 19.67 -16.35
CA LEU A 506 30.94 19.92 -15.69
C LEU A 506 31.65 21.18 -16.20
N HIS A 507 31.40 21.56 -17.46
CA HIS A 507 31.88 22.83 -18.00
C HIS A 507 31.16 24.02 -17.36
N ASN A 508 29.84 23.92 -17.19
CA ASN A 508 29.02 24.96 -16.58
C ASN A 508 29.26 25.07 -15.06
N PHE A 509 29.53 23.94 -14.41
CA PHE A 509 29.79 23.83 -12.98
C PHE A 509 31.11 23.08 -12.74
N PRO A 510 32.27 23.75 -12.79
CA PRO A 510 33.56 23.11 -12.58
C PRO A 510 33.64 22.39 -11.22
N PRO A 511 34.33 21.23 -11.12
CA PRO A 511 34.43 20.44 -9.89
C PRO A 511 34.98 21.20 -8.66
N GLY A 512 35.82 22.21 -8.89
CA GLY A 512 36.41 23.05 -7.83
C GLY A 512 35.74 24.42 -7.65
N GLN A 513 34.60 24.68 -8.27
CA GLN A 513 33.85 25.91 -8.02
C GLN A 513 33.45 25.97 -6.53
N VAL A 514 33.26 27.15 -5.96
CA VAL A 514 32.75 27.34 -4.58
C VAL A 514 31.46 28.16 -4.73
N GLY A 515 30.39 27.76 -4.05
CA GLY A 515 29.11 28.46 -4.05
C GLY A 515 29.16 29.73 -3.18
N ASP A 516 28.38 30.75 -3.56
CA ASP A 516 28.17 31.94 -2.72
C ASP A 516 27.16 31.61 -1.60
N THR A 517 27.65 31.24 -0.42
CA THR A 517 26.83 31.18 0.79
C THR A 517 27.15 32.35 1.70
N GLY A 518 26.16 33.23 1.94
CA GLY A 518 26.22 34.35 2.87
C GLY A 518 26.30 33.97 4.37
N GLY A 519 26.93 32.85 4.70
CA GLY A 519 27.23 32.39 6.06
C GLY A 519 28.53 31.59 6.03
N GLY A 520 29.50 31.98 6.85
CA GLY A 520 30.92 31.60 6.70
C GLY A 520 31.19 30.08 6.73
N GLY A 521 31.64 29.58 5.59
CA GLY A 521 32.21 28.24 5.37
C GLY A 521 32.34 27.98 3.85
N PRO A 522 33.40 27.30 3.37
CA PRO A 522 33.57 27.05 1.93
C PRO A 522 32.58 25.99 1.45
N GLY A 523 31.42 26.39 0.94
CA GLY A 523 30.45 25.48 0.32
C GLY A 523 30.86 25.16 -1.12
N VAL A 524 31.16 23.91 -1.44
CA VAL A 524 31.41 23.46 -2.83
C VAL A 524 30.03 23.25 -3.50
N PRO A 525 29.76 23.65 -4.76
CA PRO A 525 28.47 23.46 -5.41
C PRO A 525 28.07 21.99 -5.55
N TRP A 526 29.02 21.07 -5.33
CA TRP A 526 28.84 19.63 -5.32
C TRP A 526 28.75 19.03 -3.91
N SER A 527 28.82 19.82 -2.83
CA SER A 527 28.65 19.31 -1.46
C SER A 527 27.16 19.19 -1.09
N GLY A 528 26.70 17.99 -0.73
CA GLY A 528 25.40 17.74 -0.10
C GLY A 528 24.15 17.71 -1.01
N LEU A 529 24.21 18.21 -2.25
CA LEU A 529 23.03 18.27 -3.15
C LEU A 529 23.14 17.43 -4.43
N GLY A 530 24.32 16.98 -4.84
CA GLY A 530 24.47 16.10 -6.00
C GLY A 530 25.89 15.56 -6.18
N PRO A 531 26.06 14.28 -6.56
CA PRO A 531 27.38 13.69 -6.76
C PRO A 531 28.03 14.26 -8.03
N LEU A 532 29.36 14.25 -8.09
CA LEU A 532 30.06 14.66 -9.31
C LEU A 532 29.72 13.72 -10.48
N GLY A 533 29.31 14.27 -11.62
CA GLY A 533 29.06 13.47 -12.81
C GLY A 533 30.33 12.85 -13.38
N CYS A 534 30.31 11.56 -13.69
CA CYS A 534 31.39 10.85 -14.39
C CYS A 534 31.05 10.64 -15.87
N ILE A 535 32.08 10.65 -16.73
CA ILE A 535 31.90 10.42 -18.17
C ILE A 535 31.86 8.91 -18.43
N GLY A 536 30.79 8.42 -19.06
CA GLY A 536 30.75 7.03 -19.52
C GLY A 536 31.64 6.82 -20.76
N THR A 537 32.32 5.67 -20.86
CA THR A 537 32.98 5.19 -22.10
C THR A 537 32.33 3.87 -22.57
N PRO A 538 32.13 3.65 -23.90
CA PRO A 538 31.62 2.37 -24.39
C PRO A 538 32.67 1.27 -24.15
N GLY A 539 32.30 0.18 -23.46
CA GLY A 539 33.19 -0.96 -23.22
C GLY A 539 33.29 -1.89 -24.44
N GLU A 540 34.52 -2.29 -24.81
CA GLU A 540 34.74 -3.41 -25.72
C GLU A 540 34.63 -4.74 -24.95
N GLY A 541 33.73 -5.62 -25.40
CA GLY A 541 33.52 -6.92 -24.77
C GLY A 541 34.73 -7.85 -24.90
N GLY A 542 35.52 -7.94 -23.84
CA GLY A 542 36.52 -8.98 -23.60
C GLY A 542 36.18 -9.73 -22.30
N GLY A 543 35.95 -11.03 -22.39
CA GLY A 543 35.39 -11.84 -21.30
C GLY A 543 36.17 -11.76 -19.98
N GLY A 544 35.43 -11.60 -18.88
CA GLY A 544 35.97 -11.76 -17.52
C GLY A 544 35.68 -10.64 -16.52
N SER A 545 34.80 -9.68 -16.83
CA SER A 545 34.17 -8.73 -15.90
C SER A 545 33.09 -7.97 -16.68
N GLY A 546 32.06 -7.43 -16.01
CA GLY A 546 30.91 -6.79 -16.69
C GLY A 546 31.30 -5.70 -17.71
N PRO A 547 30.45 -5.39 -18.71
CA PRO A 547 30.86 -4.67 -19.92
C PRO A 547 30.98 -3.14 -19.77
N TRP A 548 31.28 -2.63 -18.58
CA TRP A 548 31.21 -1.20 -18.26
C TRP A 548 32.48 -0.73 -17.56
N GLY A 549 33.25 0.15 -18.20
CA GLY A 549 34.36 0.88 -17.60
C GLY A 549 33.97 2.35 -17.36
N VAL A 550 34.40 2.92 -16.24
CA VAL A 550 34.30 4.35 -15.93
C VAL A 550 35.71 4.92 -15.91
N ASP A 551 36.01 5.87 -16.79
CA ASP A 551 37.29 6.60 -16.74
C ASP A 551 37.14 7.80 -15.81
N GLN A 552 37.84 7.77 -14.67
CA GLN A 552 38.04 8.95 -13.84
C GLN A 552 39.02 9.90 -14.54
N ALA A 553 38.52 11.04 -15.03
CA ALA A 553 39.39 12.11 -15.49
C ALA A 553 40.16 12.70 -14.30
N GLY A 554 41.49 12.64 -14.39
CA GLY A 554 42.41 12.89 -13.28
C GLY A 554 42.33 14.26 -12.60
N GLY A 555 42.71 14.24 -11.32
CA GLY A 555 42.86 15.41 -10.45
C GLY A 555 41.94 15.30 -9.24
N GLY A 556 42.41 14.65 -8.18
CA GLY A 556 41.63 14.35 -6.99
C GLY A 556 40.94 15.58 -6.42
N ILE A 557 39.61 15.56 -6.49
CA ILE A 557 38.61 16.05 -5.53
C ILE A 557 37.32 15.37 -6.02
N THR A 558 36.94 14.30 -5.33
CA THR A 558 35.61 13.69 -5.41
C THR A 558 34.77 14.41 -4.36
N PRO A 559 33.72 15.17 -4.69
CA PRO A 559 32.68 15.48 -3.73
C PRO A 559 31.84 14.22 -3.58
N LEU A 560 32.10 13.51 -2.49
CA LEU A 560 31.43 12.28 -2.13
C LEU A 560 30.18 12.60 -1.30
N LEU A 561 29.15 11.81 -1.55
CA LEU A 561 27.82 12.03 -1.05
C LEU A 561 27.66 11.14 0.18
N THR A 562 27.81 11.71 1.36
CA THR A 562 27.78 10.95 2.60
C THR A 562 26.38 10.37 2.85
N LEU A 563 26.16 9.08 2.54
CA LEU A 563 24.91 8.38 2.84
C LEU A 563 25.03 7.59 4.16
N ILE A 564 24.06 7.80 5.05
CA ILE A 564 23.73 6.87 6.14
C ILE A 564 22.61 5.99 5.64
N THR A 565 22.74 4.67 5.77
CA THR A 565 21.64 3.75 5.49
C THR A 565 21.34 2.97 6.77
N LEU A 566 20.09 3.01 7.22
CA LEU A 566 19.52 1.99 8.11
C LEU A 566 19.67 0.65 7.38
N ILE A 567 19.86 -0.48 8.05
CA ILE A 567 19.95 -1.78 7.36
C ILE A 567 18.81 -2.67 7.82
N ASP A 568 18.15 -3.32 6.87
CA ASP A 568 17.30 -4.50 7.08
C ASP A 568 17.97 -5.70 6.36
N PRO A 569 18.27 -6.82 7.04
CA PRO A 569 19.38 -7.67 6.62
C PRO A 569 18.92 -8.92 5.86
N PHE A 570 18.72 -8.87 4.54
CA PHE A 570 18.92 -10.05 3.66
C PHE A 570 19.10 -9.67 2.17
N PRO A 571 19.96 -10.39 1.41
CA PRO A 571 19.93 -10.34 -0.05
C PRO A 571 18.66 -11.06 -0.57
N PRO A 572 18.19 -10.74 -1.80
CA PRO A 572 17.10 -11.49 -2.42
C PRO A 572 17.50 -12.96 -2.56
N LEU A 573 16.66 -13.87 -2.03
CA LEU A 573 16.71 -15.30 -2.32
C LEU A 573 16.18 -15.59 -3.73
#